data_AF-A0A140K1G8-F1
#
_entry.id   AF-A0A140K1G8-F1
#
_cell.length_a   1.000
_cell.length_b   1.000
_cell.length_c   1.000
_cell.angle_alpha   90.00
_cell.angle_beta   90.00
_cell.angle_gamma   90.00
#
_symmetry.space_group_name_H-M   'P 1'
#
loop_
_entity.id
_entity.type
_entity.pdbx_description
1 polymer ?
#
loop_
_entity_poly.entity_id
_entity_poly.type
_entity_poly.pdbx_seq_one_letter_code
_entity_poly.pdbx_strand_id
1 'polypeptide(L)'
;MKSKKKYPSNFANHLVKSLNQWASVIAVVGSVSFVLLVTLFPFNFTPTNFSFQTINSRLGAKSDLSDLVGNVLLFIPFGFSLFGLLIKSKIKILWAIPLTILANTGLSFTVEILQIFLPSRSPDYSDVITNSTGGLLGTISYCVWNLAKFKSQLSRLGKNIKPLLSRQKLAAALIIWVLFTGFVALALQRATYLSNWATDFPLVLGNEATGDRPWQGTISQLAIAPRAMNESEIAQVFANQNFSASESLIANYKLVGKDNYQDQTNQLPDLIWQGNQPQNQITTGVNVTSDSWVSTPTPATNLAQKLRQTSQFTISTIVATANPQQVGPGRIITFSSDPFQRNFTLGQHYSYLVFRLRTPITGENGMYTGLSVRGIFKDNQPIHLILTYKHSLLRLYVNSPENVHILELTPEITLFRYLFPFEGDNLHLTKLGLLVNKLMYYCLFFVPLGILTALIITLFPARLSWTILLFIGGIVVPALLLELLIRGEYGLEIENLSISIAIATITMLLVRNRLIVWLHSTAN
;
A
#
# COMPACT_ATOMS: atom_id res chain seq x y z
N MET A 1 50.59 32.42 28.11
CA MET A 1 49.46 31.67 28.71
C MET A 1 48.21 31.82 27.85
N LYS A 2 47.81 30.79 27.11
CA LYS A 2 46.43 30.62 26.61
C LYS A 2 46.08 29.14 26.82
N SER A 3 45.23 28.87 27.80
CA SER A 3 44.79 27.52 28.14
C SER A 3 43.85 26.99 27.04
N LYS A 4 44.26 25.92 26.35
CA LYS A 4 43.33 25.10 25.58
C LYS A 4 42.39 24.42 26.58
N LYS A 5 41.16 24.89 26.69
CA LYS A 5 40.06 24.17 27.35
C LYS A 5 39.93 22.80 26.68
N LYS A 6 40.37 21.75 27.39
CA LYS A 6 40.10 20.34 27.08
C LYS A 6 38.60 20.12 27.32
N TYR A 7 37.78 20.16 26.27
CA TYR A 7 36.41 19.67 26.36
C TYR A 7 36.43 18.17 26.69
N PRO A 8 35.48 17.65 27.49
CA PRO A 8 35.50 16.27 27.97
C PRO A 8 35.13 15.30 26.84
N SER A 9 36.14 14.87 26.08
CA SER A 9 36.04 13.80 25.06
C SER A 9 35.59 12.45 25.64
N ASN A 10 35.65 12.27 26.95
CA ASN A 10 35.31 11.01 27.61
C ASN A 10 33.82 10.69 27.61
N PHE A 11 32.92 11.67 27.77
CA PHE A 11 31.48 11.40 27.80
C PHE A 11 30.95 11.01 26.42
N ALA A 12 31.30 11.77 25.38
CA ALA A 12 30.97 11.45 24.00
C ALA A 12 31.53 10.08 23.56
N ASN A 13 32.75 9.73 23.96
CA ASN A 13 33.33 8.41 23.70
C ASN A 13 32.60 7.28 24.44
N HIS A 14 32.18 7.50 25.69
CA HIS A 14 31.44 6.50 26.46
C HIS A 14 30.03 6.29 25.91
N LEU A 15 29.35 7.37 25.50
CA LEU A 15 28.04 7.34 24.86
C LEU A 15 28.12 6.68 23.49
N VAL A 16 29.09 7.02 22.66
CA VAL A 16 29.31 6.38 21.34
C VAL A 16 29.68 4.90 21.49
N LYS A 17 30.49 4.54 22.50
CA LYS A 17 30.84 3.14 22.78
C LYS A 17 29.64 2.34 23.28
N SER A 18 28.83 2.94 24.16
CA SER A 18 27.57 2.35 24.65
C SER A 18 26.53 2.22 23.52
N LEU A 19 26.32 3.27 22.72
CA LEU A 19 25.45 3.25 21.54
C LEU A 19 25.88 2.18 20.53
N ASN A 20 27.18 2.01 20.28
CA ASN A 20 27.68 0.95 19.40
C ASN A 20 27.46 -0.47 19.95
N GLN A 21 27.45 -0.61 21.28
CA GLN A 21 27.17 -1.87 21.96
C GLN A 21 25.68 -2.22 21.87
N TRP A 22 24.80 -1.24 22.11
CA TRP A 22 23.35 -1.42 22.04
C TRP A 22 22.80 -1.42 20.62
N ALA A 23 23.49 -0.84 19.63
CA ALA A 23 23.00 -0.72 18.25
C ALA A 23 22.57 -2.06 17.64
N SER A 24 23.30 -3.15 17.91
CA SER A 24 22.91 -4.47 17.41
C SER A 24 21.69 -5.04 18.13
N VAL A 25 21.55 -4.77 19.42
CA VAL A 25 20.36 -5.16 20.19
C VAL A 25 19.15 -4.36 19.73
N ILE A 26 19.29 -3.05 19.57
CA ILE A 26 18.25 -2.15 19.04
C ILE A 26 17.83 -2.59 17.64
N ALA A 27 18.77 -2.95 16.76
CA ALA A 27 18.45 -3.46 15.43
C ALA A 27 17.66 -4.77 15.47
N VAL A 28 18.05 -5.71 16.35
CA VAL A 28 17.30 -6.97 16.55
C VAL A 28 15.90 -6.68 17.04
N VAL A 29 15.76 -5.94 18.15
CA VAL A 29 14.45 -5.61 18.74
C VAL A 29 13.58 -4.84 17.74
N GLY A 30 14.15 -3.87 17.02
CA GLY A 30 13.46 -3.11 15.99
C GLY A 30 12.98 -4.00 14.85
N SER A 31 13.81 -4.91 14.34
CA SER A 31 13.42 -5.83 13.27
C SER A 31 12.34 -6.83 13.71
N VAL A 32 12.41 -7.37 14.93
CA VAL A 32 11.36 -8.24 15.49
C VAL A 32 10.06 -7.46 15.67
N SER A 33 10.12 -6.26 16.25
CA SER A 33 8.94 -5.41 16.43
C SER A 33 8.28 -5.06 15.09
N PHE A 34 9.10 -4.83 14.06
CA PHE A 34 8.64 -4.56 12.71
C PHE A 34 7.95 -5.78 12.08
N VAL A 35 8.55 -6.98 12.18
CA VAL A 35 7.92 -8.24 11.76
C VAL A 35 6.56 -8.42 12.42
N LEU A 36 6.50 -8.29 13.76
CA LEU A 36 5.26 -8.44 14.52
C LEU A 36 4.21 -7.40 14.12
N LEU A 37 4.63 -6.14 13.90
CA LEU A 37 3.72 -5.08 13.49
C LEU A 37 3.12 -5.34 12.11
N VAL A 38 3.93 -5.74 11.13
CA VAL A 38 3.44 -6.00 9.76
C VAL A 38 2.58 -7.26 9.72
N THR A 39 2.95 -8.31 10.44
CA THR A 39 2.27 -9.62 10.33
C THR A 39 1.01 -9.73 11.19
N LEU A 40 0.97 -9.03 12.33
CA LEU A 40 -0.12 -9.16 13.31
C LEU A 40 -1.10 -7.98 13.30
N PHE A 41 -0.81 -6.89 12.59
CA PHE A 41 -1.77 -5.79 12.44
C PHE A 41 -3.06 -6.28 11.76
N PRO A 42 -4.26 -5.89 12.25
CA PRO A 42 -4.53 -4.82 13.22
C PRO A 42 -4.60 -5.23 14.70
N PHE A 43 -4.09 -6.41 15.08
CA PHE A 43 -4.08 -6.93 16.45
C PHE A 43 -5.49 -7.19 17.04
N ASN A 44 -6.48 -7.44 16.18
CA ASN A 44 -7.85 -7.77 16.56
C ASN A 44 -8.02 -9.27 16.80
N PHE A 45 -7.29 -9.80 17.77
CA PHE A 45 -7.33 -11.23 18.09
C PHE A 45 -8.70 -11.64 18.63
N THR A 46 -9.29 -12.66 18.00
CA THR A 46 -10.54 -13.29 18.43
C THR A 46 -10.26 -14.68 18.97
N PRO A 47 -10.82 -15.05 20.13
CA PRO A 47 -10.75 -16.42 20.60
C PRO A 47 -11.47 -17.33 19.60
N THR A 48 -10.76 -18.30 19.04
CA THR A 48 -11.32 -19.35 18.18
C THR A 48 -11.23 -20.69 18.92
N ASN A 49 -12.20 -21.57 18.71
CA ASN A 49 -12.14 -22.94 19.24
C ASN A 49 -10.96 -23.66 18.58
N PHE A 50 -9.89 -23.88 19.37
CA PHE A 50 -8.65 -24.46 18.89
C PHE A 50 -8.87 -25.96 18.61
N SER A 51 -9.02 -26.33 17.34
CA SER A 51 -9.11 -27.72 16.91
C SER A 51 -8.13 -28.02 15.77
N PHE A 52 -7.60 -29.25 15.72
CA PHE A 52 -6.75 -29.70 14.62
C PHE A 52 -7.44 -29.55 13.25
N GLN A 53 -8.76 -29.67 13.22
CA GLN A 53 -9.56 -29.52 12.01
C GLN A 53 -9.62 -28.06 11.54
N THR A 54 -9.73 -27.11 12.48
CA THR A 54 -9.66 -25.66 12.20
C THR A 54 -8.28 -25.27 11.69
N ILE A 55 -7.21 -25.82 12.28
CA ILE A 55 -5.82 -25.60 11.85
C ILE A 55 -5.62 -26.12 10.42
N ASN A 56 -6.02 -27.36 10.15
CA ASN A 56 -5.87 -27.96 8.81
C ASN A 56 -6.77 -27.30 7.74
N SER A 57 -7.90 -26.72 8.14
CA SER A 57 -8.77 -25.96 7.21
C SER A 57 -8.27 -24.56 6.88
N ARG A 58 -7.42 -23.98 7.74
CA ARG A 58 -6.82 -22.65 7.53
C ARG A 58 -5.42 -22.71 6.92
N LEU A 59 -4.69 -23.82 7.14
CA LEU A 59 -3.42 -24.11 6.49
C LEU A 59 -3.67 -24.67 5.08
N GLY A 60 -3.32 -23.93 4.04
CA GLY A 60 -3.43 -24.43 2.65
C GLY A 60 -4.03 -23.46 1.64
N ALA A 61 -4.17 -22.17 2.00
CA ALA A 61 -4.39 -21.13 1.00
C ALA A 61 -3.20 -21.13 0.02
N LYS A 62 -3.47 -20.98 -1.28
CA LYS A 62 -2.39 -20.77 -2.25
C LYS A 62 -1.79 -19.40 -2.01
N SER A 63 -0.49 -19.36 -1.76
CA SER A 63 0.26 -18.11 -1.62
C SER A 63 0.48 -17.48 -2.99
N ASP A 64 0.15 -16.20 -3.10
CA ASP A 64 0.44 -15.43 -4.29
C ASP A 64 1.92 -15.03 -4.30
N LEU A 65 2.46 -14.74 -5.49
CA LEU A 65 3.87 -14.37 -5.65
C LEU A 65 4.25 -13.13 -4.82
N SER A 66 3.30 -12.23 -4.58
CA SER A 66 3.46 -11.08 -3.70
C SER A 66 3.73 -11.46 -2.26
N ASP A 67 3.00 -12.43 -1.73
CA ASP A 67 3.10 -12.87 -0.33
C ASP A 67 4.48 -13.50 -0.10
N LEU A 68 4.91 -14.35 -1.03
CA LEU A 68 6.23 -14.99 -0.97
C LEU A 68 7.37 -13.95 -0.95
N VAL A 69 7.29 -12.93 -1.81
CA VAL A 69 8.32 -11.87 -1.90
C VAL A 69 8.29 -10.96 -0.66
N GLY A 70 7.09 -10.57 -0.21
CA GLY A 70 6.90 -9.75 0.99
C GLY A 70 7.50 -10.40 2.24
N ASN A 71 7.21 -11.68 2.44
CA ASN A 71 7.70 -12.49 3.56
C ASN A 71 9.22 -12.64 3.59
N VAL A 72 9.85 -12.90 2.43
CA VAL A 72 11.31 -12.89 2.32
C VAL A 72 11.89 -11.52 2.69
N LEU A 73 11.36 -10.42 2.12
CA LEU A 73 11.87 -9.08 2.37
C LEU A 73 11.73 -8.66 3.84
N LEU A 74 10.64 -9.05 4.49
CA LEU A 74 10.31 -8.69 5.86
C LEU A 74 11.29 -9.29 6.88
N PHE A 75 11.80 -10.50 6.63
CA PHE A 75 12.69 -11.21 7.56
C PHE A 75 14.19 -10.96 7.33
N ILE A 76 14.60 -10.37 6.20
CA ILE A 76 16.00 -10.01 5.93
C ILE A 76 16.62 -9.15 7.07
N PRO A 77 15.97 -8.07 7.56
CA PRO A 77 16.53 -7.26 8.64
C PRO A 77 16.76 -8.03 9.94
N PHE A 78 15.88 -8.98 10.27
CA PHE A 78 16.02 -9.81 11.47
C PHE A 78 17.20 -10.79 11.34
N GLY A 79 17.30 -11.50 10.22
CA GLY A 79 18.46 -12.35 9.92
C GLY A 79 19.78 -11.59 9.96
N PHE A 80 19.84 -10.40 9.34
CA PHE A 80 21.04 -9.56 9.32
C PHE A 80 21.45 -9.10 10.73
N SER A 81 20.50 -8.56 11.49
CA SER A 81 20.77 -7.95 12.79
C SER A 81 21.11 -9.00 13.85
N LEU A 82 20.40 -10.13 13.88
CA LEU A 82 20.64 -11.21 14.83
C LEU A 82 21.99 -11.87 14.59
N PHE A 83 22.30 -12.23 13.34
CA PHE A 83 23.60 -12.80 13.03
C PHE A 83 24.73 -11.83 13.39
N GLY A 84 24.54 -10.53 13.11
CA GLY A 84 25.48 -9.49 13.50
C GLY A 84 25.69 -9.39 15.02
N LEU A 85 24.61 -9.51 15.81
CA LEU A 85 24.68 -9.56 17.26
C LEU A 85 25.45 -10.78 17.75
N LEU A 86 25.15 -11.98 17.25
CA LEU A 86 25.84 -13.22 17.63
C LEU A 86 27.35 -13.15 17.35
N ILE A 87 27.72 -12.61 16.19
CA ILE A 87 29.13 -12.43 15.79
C ILE A 87 29.83 -11.34 16.64
N LYS A 88 29.12 -10.31 17.11
CA LYS A 88 29.66 -9.34 18.08
C LYS A 88 29.81 -9.95 19.47
N SER A 89 28.89 -10.83 19.86
CA SER A 89 28.93 -11.60 21.10
C SER A 89 29.91 -12.78 21.08
N LYS A 90 30.80 -12.83 20.06
CA LYS A 90 31.87 -13.83 19.92
C LYS A 90 31.39 -15.27 19.70
N ILE A 91 30.14 -15.48 19.27
CA ILE A 91 29.67 -16.81 18.86
C ILE A 91 30.35 -17.20 17.55
N LYS A 92 30.83 -18.45 17.46
CA LYS A 92 31.50 -18.98 16.27
C LYS A 92 30.51 -19.07 15.10
N ILE A 93 30.98 -18.79 13.88
CA ILE A 93 30.13 -18.79 12.67
C ILE A 93 29.37 -20.11 12.46
N LEU A 94 30.01 -21.25 12.76
CA LEU A 94 29.42 -22.59 12.66
C LEU A 94 28.14 -22.72 13.50
N TRP A 95 28.07 -22.01 14.63
CA TRP A 95 26.90 -22.00 15.53
C TRP A 95 26.00 -20.79 15.28
N ALA A 96 26.56 -19.65 14.89
CA ALA A 96 25.80 -18.44 14.64
C ALA A 96 24.81 -18.59 13.47
N ILE A 97 25.19 -19.33 12.40
CA ILE A 97 24.31 -19.59 11.26
C ILE A 97 23.07 -20.41 11.68
N PRO A 98 23.20 -21.63 12.24
CA PRO A 98 22.02 -22.42 12.62
C PRO A 98 21.20 -21.74 13.72
N LEU A 99 21.82 -21.03 14.67
CA LEU A 99 21.08 -20.25 15.68
C LEU A 99 20.24 -19.13 15.05
N THR A 100 20.78 -18.45 14.04
CA THR A 100 20.02 -17.40 13.33
C THR A 100 18.87 -18.00 12.55
N ILE A 101 19.08 -19.12 11.85
CA ILE A 101 18.03 -19.81 11.10
C ILE A 101 16.93 -20.29 12.07
N LEU A 102 17.30 -20.97 13.14
CA LEU A 102 16.35 -21.45 14.17
C LEU A 102 15.53 -20.31 14.77
N ALA A 103 16.16 -19.17 15.07
CA ALA A 103 15.45 -18.01 15.60
C ALA A 103 14.49 -17.38 14.57
N ASN A 104 14.88 -17.30 13.29
CA ASN A 104 14.00 -16.82 12.22
C ASN A 104 12.81 -17.74 12.01
N THR A 105 13.04 -19.05 11.91
CA THR A 105 11.99 -20.06 11.80
C THR A 105 11.08 -20.04 13.02
N GLY A 106 11.64 -19.92 14.23
CA GLY A 106 10.87 -19.84 15.47
C GLY A 106 10.00 -18.58 15.56
N LEU A 107 10.53 -17.41 15.17
CA LEU A 107 9.75 -16.18 15.09
C LEU A 107 8.62 -16.31 14.06
N SER A 108 8.93 -16.83 12.87
CA SER A 108 7.92 -17.04 11.82
C SER A 108 6.83 -18.00 12.29
N PHE A 109 7.19 -19.13 12.88
CA PHE A 109 6.22 -20.10 13.41
C PHE A 109 5.34 -19.49 14.51
N THR A 110 5.92 -18.65 15.37
CA THR A 110 5.16 -17.91 16.39
C THR A 110 4.14 -16.96 15.76
N VAL A 111 4.54 -16.24 14.71
CA VAL A 111 3.65 -15.35 13.95
C VAL A 111 2.50 -16.13 13.31
N GLU A 112 2.78 -17.24 12.62
CA GLU A 112 1.74 -18.07 11.99
C GLU A 112 0.72 -18.58 13.01
N ILE A 113 1.18 -19.03 14.18
CA ILE A 113 0.29 -19.45 15.28
C ILE A 113 -0.59 -18.29 15.75
N LEU A 114 -0.02 -17.10 15.93
CA LEU A 114 -0.78 -15.93 16.37
C LEU A 114 -1.81 -15.50 15.32
N GLN A 115 -1.51 -15.66 14.03
CA GLN A 115 -2.44 -15.34 12.94
C GLN A 115 -3.66 -16.27 12.88
N ILE A 116 -3.63 -17.47 13.48
CA ILE A 116 -4.83 -18.33 13.64
C ILE A 116 -5.94 -17.58 14.39
N PHE A 117 -5.56 -16.70 15.32
CA PHE A 117 -6.48 -15.92 16.13
C PHE A 117 -6.90 -14.60 15.46
N LEU A 118 -6.42 -14.30 14.24
CA LEU A 118 -6.82 -13.12 13.47
C LEU A 118 -7.86 -13.56 12.41
N PRO A 119 -9.11 -13.04 12.45
CA PRO A 119 -10.13 -13.38 11.46
C PRO A 119 -9.77 -13.00 10.02
N SER A 120 -8.91 -11.99 9.87
CA SER A 120 -8.51 -11.37 8.62
C SER A 120 -7.15 -11.88 8.11
N ARG A 121 -6.72 -13.07 8.55
CA ARG A 121 -5.46 -13.69 8.15
C ARG A 121 -5.67 -15.20 7.96
N SER A 122 -5.03 -15.76 6.95
CA SER A 122 -4.91 -17.19 6.72
C SER A 122 -3.44 -17.61 6.89
N PRO A 123 -3.09 -18.40 7.92
CA PRO A 123 -1.75 -18.92 8.08
C PRO A 123 -1.36 -19.85 6.92
N ASP A 124 -0.10 -19.80 6.49
CA ASP A 124 0.43 -20.68 5.43
C ASP A 124 1.77 -21.29 5.85
N TYR A 125 1.94 -22.60 5.67
CA TYR A 125 3.22 -23.26 5.92
C TYR A 125 4.33 -22.76 4.98
N SER A 126 3.95 -22.29 3.79
CA SER A 126 4.89 -21.69 2.85
C SER A 126 5.52 -20.39 3.41
N ASP A 127 4.80 -19.68 4.29
CA ASP A 127 5.27 -18.45 4.93
C ASP A 127 6.41 -18.73 5.90
N VAL A 128 6.36 -19.84 6.62
CA VAL A 128 7.49 -20.28 7.45
C VAL A 128 8.75 -20.50 6.61
N ILE A 129 8.59 -21.05 5.40
CA ILE A 129 9.71 -21.32 4.49
C ILE A 129 10.25 -20.00 3.91
N THR A 130 9.38 -19.11 3.43
CA THR A 130 9.79 -17.83 2.82
C THR A 130 10.38 -16.85 3.85
N ASN A 131 9.78 -16.74 5.04
CA ASN A 131 10.33 -15.96 6.15
C ASN A 131 11.69 -16.50 6.59
N SER A 132 11.84 -17.83 6.72
CA SER A 132 13.13 -18.45 7.03
C SER A 132 14.18 -18.20 5.93
N THR A 133 13.75 -18.19 4.67
CA THR A 133 14.60 -17.82 3.51
C THR A 133 15.04 -16.36 3.60
N GLY A 134 14.15 -15.44 3.96
CA GLY A 134 14.47 -14.04 4.27
C GLY A 134 15.54 -13.92 5.35
N GLY A 135 15.39 -14.66 6.45
CA GLY A 135 16.39 -14.73 7.52
C GLY A 135 17.77 -15.21 7.06
N LEU A 136 17.80 -16.22 6.18
CA LEU A 136 19.03 -16.71 5.56
C LEU A 136 19.67 -15.64 4.65
N LEU A 137 18.88 -14.97 3.81
CA LEU A 137 19.37 -13.88 2.97
C LEU A 137 19.90 -12.70 3.81
N GLY A 138 19.27 -12.39 4.94
CA GLY A 138 19.78 -11.43 5.92
C GLY A 138 21.14 -11.83 6.49
N THR A 139 21.30 -13.10 6.85
CA THR A 139 22.58 -13.67 7.32
C THR A 139 23.67 -13.52 6.27
N ILE A 140 23.38 -13.90 5.02
CA ILE A 140 24.30 -13.77 3.88
C ILE A 140 24.66 -12.29 3.68
N SER A 141 23.68 -11.40 3.75
CA SER A 141 23.87 -9.95 3.62
C SER A 141 24.84 -9.40 4.68
N TYR A 142 24.79 -9.89 5.93
CA TYR A 142 25.75 -9.49 6.96
C TYR A 142 27.16 -10.01 6.68
N CYS A 143 27.30 -11.27 6.23
CA CYS A 143 28.59 -11.83 5.84
C CYS A 143 29.25 -11.02 4.72
N VAL A 144 28.46 -10.60 3.72
CA VAL A 144 28.90 -9.72 2.64
C VAL A 144 29.21 -8.31 3.17
N TRP A 145 28.41 -7.77 4.08
CA TRP A 145 28.67 -6.46 4.70
C TRP A 145 29.98 -6.43 5.50
N ASN A 146 30.36 -7.55 6.13
CA ASN A 146 31.51 -7.63 7.03
C ASN A 146 32.64 -8.53 6.50
N LEU A 147 32.89 -8.48 5.18
CA LEU A 147 33.89 -9.27 4.46
C LEU A 147 35.29 -9.26 5.12
N ALA A 148 35.69 -8.15 5.75
CA ALA A 148 36.98 -8.02 6.42
C ALA A 148 37.17 -9.03 7.56
N LYS A 149 36.10 -9.28 8.31
CA LYS A 149 36.12 -10.18 9.47
C LYS A 149 36.15 -11.66 9.06
N PHE A 150 35.73 -11.98 7.85
CA PHE A 150 35.62 -13.34 7.31
C PHE A 150 36.63 -13.62 6.18
N LYS A 151 37.72 -12.84 6.10
CA LYS A 151 38.73 -12.84 5.02
C LYS A 151 39.22 -14.25 4.64
N SER A 152 39.46 -15.15 5.59
CA SER A 152 39.95 -16.51 5.31
C SER A 152 38.90 -17.40 4.64
N GLN A 153 37.66 -17.36 5.11
CA GLN A 153 36.55 -18.20 4.62
C GLN A 153 35.94 -17.67 3.31
N LEU A 154 35.84 -16.35 3.15
CA LEU A 154 35.27 -15.72 1.95
C LEU A 154 36.30 -15.40 0.85
N SER A 155 37.60 -15.64 1.06
CA SER A 155 38.65 -15.45 0.04
C SER A 155 38.39 -16.23 -1.26
N ARG A 156 37.74 -17.41 -1.16
CA ARG A 156 37.31 -18.22 -2.32
C ARG A 156 36.14 -17.58 -3.06
N LEU A 157 35.14 -17.05 -2.34
CA LEU A 157 34.01 -16.32 -2.95
C LEU A 157 34.46 -15.01 -3.60
N GLY A 158 35.39 -14.28 -2.97
CA GLY A 158 35.91 -13.02 -3.50
C GLY A 158 36.59 -13.17 -4.86
N LYS A 159 37.21 -14.32 -5.16
CA LYS A 159 37.76 -14.62 -6.49
C LYS A 159 36.66 -14.75 -7.55
N ASN A 160 35.50 -15.31 -7.20
CA ASN A 160 34.37 -15.45 -8.11
C ASN A 160 33.55 -14.15 -8.27
N ILE A 161 33.56 -13.27 -7.25
CA ILE A 161 32.84 -11.99 -7.27
C ILE A 161 33.66 -10.87 -7.93
N LYS A 162 34.99 -10.88 -7.81
CA LYS A 162 35.88 -9.91 -8.47
C LYS A 162 35.56 -9.63 -9.95
N PRO A 163 35.31 -10.63 -10.82
CA PRO A 163 34.96 -10.37 -12.22
C PRO A 163 33.57 -9.70 -12.40
N LEU A 164 32.70 -9.72 -11.39
CA LEU A 164 31.41 -9.00 -11.39
C LEU A 164 31.57 -7.53 -10.97
N LEU A 165 32.65 -7.18 -10.27
CA LEU A 165 32.94 -5.83 -9.78
C LEU A 165 33.71 -4.96 -10.79
N SER A 166 33.68 -5.31 -12.09
CA SER A 166 34.31 -4.48 -13.12
C SER A 166 33.53 -3.17 -13.33
N ARG A 167 34.24 -2.11 -13.77
CA ARG A 167 33.62 -0.79 -13.99
C ARG A 167 32.41 -0.86 -14.93
N GLN A 168 32.52 -1.62 -16.02
CA GLN A 168 31.45 -1.78 -17.01
C GLN A 168 30.23 -2.50 -16.41
N LYS A 169 30.45 -3.58 -15.65
CA LYS A 169 29.35 -4.35 -15.05
C LYS A 169 28.65 -3.59 -13.94
N LEU A 170 29.37 -2.84 -13.11
CA LEU A 170 28.76 -1.99 -12.09
C LEU A 170 28.00 -0.82 -12.69
N ALA A 171 28.53 -0.19 -13.74
CA ALA A 171 27.81 0.86 -14.47
C ALA A 171 26.53 0.29 -15.13
N ALA A 172 26.63 -0.89 -15.75
CA ALA A 172 25.46 -1.59 -16.30
C ALA A 172 24.45 -1.94 -15.20
N ALA A 173 24.89 -2.45 -14.05
CA ALA A 173 24.02 -2.75 -12.92
C ALA A 173 23.31 -1.50 -12.39
N LEU A 174 23.99 -0.36 -12.31
CA LEU A 174 23.39 0.92 -11.92
C LEU A 174 22.30 1.35 -12.92
N ILE A 175 22.60 1.29 -14.22
CA ILE A 175 21.63 1.64 -15.27
C ILE A 175 20.43 0.69 -15.25
N ILE A 176 20.67 -0.62 -15.20
CA ILE A 176 19.62 -1.65 -15.11
C ILE A 176 18.75 -1.41 -13.89
N TRP A 177 19.35 -1.07 -12.74
CA TRP A 177 18.60 -0.80 -11.51
C TRP A 177 17.71 0.44 -11.62
N VAL A 178 18.20 1.52 -12.22
CA VAL A 178 17.40 2.74 -12.47
C VAL A 178 16.25 2.44 -13.44
N LEU A 179 16.51 1.70 -14.51
CA LEU A 179 15.47 1.29 -15.47
C LEU A 179 14.43 0.37 -14.82
N PHE A 180 14.87 -0.58 -13.99
CA PHE A 180 13.99 -1.47 -13.23
C PHE A 180 13.11 -0.68 -12.27
N THR A 181 13.67 0.30 -11.56
CA THR A 181 12.91 1.18 -10.65
C THR A 181 11.85 1.97 -11.42
N GLY A 182 12.20 2.55 -12.56
CA GLY A 182 11.23 3.25 -13.43
C GLY A 182 10.13 2.31 -13.96
N PHE A 183 10.49 1.09 -14.37
CA PHE A 183 9.53 0.07 -14.80
C PHE A 183 8.55 -0.30 -13.68
N VAL A 184 9.04 -0.57 -12.47
CA VAL A 184 8.19 -0.90 -11.31
C VAL A 184 7.27 0.27 -10.98
N ALA A 185 7.78 1.50 -10.96
CA ALA A 185 6.95 2.67 -10.69
C ALA A 185 5.83 2.85 -11.73
N LEU A 186 6.12 2.69 -13.03
CA LEU A 186 5.11 2.73 -14.09
C LEU A 186 4.10 1.59 -13.98
N ALA A 187 4.55 0.39 -13.65
CA ALA A 187 3.68 -0.76 -13.47
C ALA A 187 2.70 -0.52 -12.31
N LEU A 188 3.18 -0.03 -11.18
CA LEU A 188 2.35 0.30 -10.01
C LEU A 188 1.37 1.44 -10.30
N GLN A 189 1.79 2.46 -11.05
CA GLN A 189 0.90 3.55 -11.49
C GLN A 189 -0.18 3.04 -12.43
N ARG A 190 0.15 2.17 -13.40
CA ARG A 190 -0.87 1.54 -14.27
C ARG A 190 -1.81 0.64 -13.49
N ALA A 191 -1.34 0.06 -12.40
CA ALA A 191 -2.12 -0.84 -11.58
C ALA A 191 -3.18 -0.11 -10.71
N THR A 192 -3.21 1.23 -10.73
CA THR A 192 -4.33 2.02 -10.20
C THR A 192 -5.45 2.24 -11.23
N TYR A 193 -5.27 1.83 -12.49
CA TYR A 193 -6.27 2.08 -13.53
C TYR A 193 -7.47 1.15 -13.37
N LEU A 194 -8.60 1.50 -13.97
CA LEU A 194 -9.85 0.73 -13.91
C LEU A 194 -9.88 -0.44 -14.91
N SER A 195 -8.71 -0.87 -15.40
CA SER A 195 -8.55 -1.82 -16.50
C SER A 195 -9.12 -3.21 -16.22
N ASN A 196 -9.18 -3.61 -14.94
CA ASN A 196 -9.70 -4.90 -14.51
C ASN A 196 -11.19 -4.88 -14.14
N TRP A 197 -11.94 -3.80 -14.37
CA TRP A 197 -13.38 -3.76 -14.00
C TRP A 197 -14.20 -4.81 -14.70
N ALA A 198 -15.06 -5.55 -14.02
CA ALA A 198 -15.94 -6.53 -14.65
C ALA A 198 -17.08 -5.84 -15.43
N THR A 199 -17.57 -6.47 -16.50
CA THR A 199 -18.61 -5.88 -17.39
C THR A 199 -20.00 -6.48 -17.20
N ASP A 200 -20.10 -7.50 -16.36
CA ASP A 200 -21.26 -8.37 -16.15
C ASP A 200 -21.97 -8.10 -14.80
N PHE A 201 -21.61 -7.02 -14.10
CA PHE A 201 -22.25 -6.65 -12.84
C PHE A 201 -23.50 -5.80 -13.05
N PRO A 202 -24.56 -5.98 -12.24
CA PRO A 202 -25.66 -5.03 -12.15
C PRO A 202 -25.28 -3.79 -11.34
N LEU A 203 -25.97 -2.68 -11.58
CA LEU A 203 -25.92 -1.49 -10.72
C LEU A 203 -27.07 -1.58 -9.71
N VAL A 204 -26.75 -1.52 -8.43
CA VAL A 204 -27.70 -1.76 -7.32
C VAL A 204 -27.66 -0.60 -6.33
N LEU A 205 -28.83 -0.17 -5.86
CA LEU A 205 -28.98 0.89 -4.87
C LEU A 205 -29.75 0.35 -3.66
N GLY A 206 -29.18 0.50 -2.47
CA GLY A 206 -29.80 0.12 -1.20
C GLY A 206 -29.52 -1.30 -0.69
N ASN A 207 -28.86 -2.15 -1.49
CA ASN A 207 -28.45 -3.49 -1.08
C ASN A 207 -27.29 -4.02 -1.96
N GLU A 208 -26.82 -5.22 -1.67
CA GLU A 208 -26.01 -6.03 -2.59
C GLU A 208 -26.90 -6.72 -3.64
N ALA A 209 -26.34 -7.11 -4.78
CA ALA A 209 -27.07 -7.87 -5.79
C ALA A 209 -27.68 -9.18 -5.23
N THR A 210 -27.05 -9.78 -4.21
CA THR A 210 -27.50 -10.96 -3.47
C THR A 210 -28.52 -10.67 -2.36
N GLY A 211 -28.73 -9.40 -1.99
CA GLY A 211 -29.68 -8.99 -0.96
C GLY A 211 -29.20 -9.06 0.50
N ASP A 212 -27.95 -9.48 0.75
CA ASP A 212 -27.41 -9.80 2.09
C ASP A 212 -26.66 -8.65 2.79
N ARG A 213 -26.55 -7.47 2.15
CA ARG A 213 -25.88 -6.28 2.72
C ARG A 213 -26.77 -5.03 2.63
N PRO A 214 -27.97 -5.07 3.23
CA PRO A 214 -28.93 -3.99 3.09
C PRO A 214 -28.43 -2.69 3.71
N TRP A 215 -28.87 -1.58 3.13
CA TRP A 215 -28.73 -0.25 3.70
C TRP A 215 -30.11 0.34 3.95
N GLN A 216 -30.27 1.02 5.07
CA GLN A 216 -31.54 1.66 5.44
C GLN A 216 -31.40 3.18 5.32
N GLY A 217 -32.22 3.77 4.44
CA GLY A 217 -32.21 5.20 4.20
C GLY A 217 -32.86 5.59 2.88
N THR A 218 -32.72 6.86 2.52
CA THR A 218 -33.28 7.44 1.30
C THR A 218 -32.18 7.78 0.30
N ILE A 219 -32.40 7.47 -0.97
CA ILE A 219 -31.52 7.88 -2.09
C ILE A 219 -32.39 8.68 -3.07
N SER A 220 -32.06 9.96 -3.27
CA SER A 220 -32.90 10.87 -4.07
C SER A 220 -32.52 10.88 -5.55
N GLN A 221 -31.23 10.72 -5.85
CA GLN A 221 -30.71 10.75 -7.20
C GLN A 221 -29.38 10.02 -7.33
N LEU A 222 -29.06 9.60 -8.55
CA LEU A 222 -27.75 9.06 -8.92
C LEU A 222 -27.38 9.54 -10.31
N ALA A 223 -26.24 10.22 -10.43
CA ALA A 223 -25.66 10.50 -11.73
C ALA A 223 -24.17 10.14 -11.76
N ILE A 224 -23.74 9.62 -12.91
CA ILE A 224 -22.38 9.12 -13.13
C ILE A 224 -21.84 9.72 -14.43
N ALA A 225 -20.63 10.27 -14.37
CA ALA A 225 -19.89 10.76 -15.54
C ALA A 225 -18.62 9.93 -15.77
N PRO A 226 -18.22 9.65 -17.02
CA PRO A 226 -17.01 8.90 -17.35
C PRO A 226 -15.74 9.75 -17.31
N ARG A 227 -15.73 10.81 -16.49
CA ARG A 227 -14.60 11.72 -16.28
C ARG A 227 -14.57 12.21 -14.84
N ALA A 228 -13.40 12.53 -14.34
CA ALA A 228 -13.29 13.29 -13.09
C ALA A 228 -13.59 14.77 -13.36
N MET A 229 -14.56 15.32 -12.65
CA MET A 229 -14.88 16.74 -12.67
C MET A 229 -13.78 17.57 -11.99
N ASN A 230 -13.57 18.80 -12.46
CA ASN A 230 -12.70 19.77 -11.83
C ASN A 230 -13.46 20.56 -10.73
N GLU A 231 -12.75 21.37 -9.95
CA GLU A 231 -13.33 22.07 -8.80
C GLU A 231 -14.44 23.07 -9.18
N SER A 232 -14.36 23.73 -10.33
CA SER A 232 -15.39 24.67 -10.77
C SER A 232 -16.68 23.96 -11.17
N GLU A 233 -16.59 22.80 -11.83
CA GLU A 233 -17.73 21.95 -12.15
C GLU A 233 -18.38 21.39 -10.87
N ILE A 234 -17.56 20.92 -9.92
CA ILE A 234 -18.04 20.44 -8.61
C ILE A 234 -18.82 21.53 -7.88
N ALA A 235 -18.33 22.78 -7.88
CA ALA A 235 -19.02 23.91 -7.29
C ALA A 235 -20.38 24.18 -7.97
N GLN A 236 -20.46 24.05 -9.29
CA GLN A 236 -21.73 24.18 -10.03
C GLN A 236 -22.74 23.09 -9.69
N VAL A 237 -22.29 21.83 -9.57
CA VAL A 237 -23.17 20.70 -9.20
C VAL A 237 -23.74 20.90 -7.79
N PHE A 238 -22.95 21.39 -6.83
CA PHE A 238 -23.46 21.73 -5.49
C PHE A 238 -24.43 22.91 -5.51
N ALA A 239 -24.12 23.97 -6.25
CA ALA A 239 -24.99 25.16 -6.34
C ALA A 239 -26.37 24.83 -6.94
N ASN A 240 -26.40 23.95 -7.95
CA ASN A 240 -27.63 23.56 -8.64
C ASN A 240 -28.32 22.33 -8.03
N GLN A 241 -27.66 21.63 -7.09
CA GLN A 241 -28.05 20.31 -6.59
C GLN A 241 -28.30 19.26 -7.69
N ASN A 242 -27.75 19.47 -8.88
CA ASN A 242 -27.98 18.64 -10.06
C ASN A 242 -26.83 18.81 -11.06
N PHE A 243 -26.66 17.82 -11.93
CA PHE A 243 -25.75 17.89 -13.06
C PHE A 243 -26.32 18.82 -14.15
N SER A 244 -25.45 19.56 -14.82
CA SER A 244 -25.80 20.41 -15.95
C SER A 244 -25.84 19.59 -17.25
N ALA A 245 -26.70 19.96 -18.21
CA ALA A 245 -26.83 19.24 -19.49
C ALA A 245 -25.53 19.21 -20.34
N SER A 246 -24.57 20.10 -20.05
CA SER A 246 -23.23 20.12 -20.66
C SER A 246 -22.30 19.02 -20.18
N GLU A 247 -22.68 18.30 -19.13
CA GLU A 247 -21.86 17.25 -18.54
C GLU A 247 -22.19 15.93 -19.24
N SER A 248 -21.21 15.35 -19.95
CA SER A 248 -21.38 14.08 -20.67
C SER A 248 -21.60 12.91 -19.70
N LEU A 249 -22.82 12.77 -19.18
CA LEU A 249 -23.21 11.69 -18.26
C LEU A 249 -23.32 10.36 -18.99
N ILE A 250 -22.99 9.28 -18.27
CA ILE A 250 -23.23 7.89 -18.66
C ILE A 250 -24.43 7.29 -17.91
N ALA A 251 -24.87 7.92 -16.82
CA ALA A 251 -26.04 7.54 -16.05
C ALA A 251 -26.67 8.78 -15.40
N ASN A 252 -27.99 8.86 -15.39
CA ASN A 252 -28.73 9.87 -14.63
C ASN A 252 -30.12 9.35 -14.23
N TYR A 253 -30.28 9.02 -12.95
CA TYR A 253 -31.52 8.52 -12.37
C TYR A 253 -32.09 9.54 -11.37
N LYS A 254 -33.33 9.98 -11.62
CA LYS A 254 -34.14 10.69 -10.63
C LYS A 254 -35.04 9.69 -9.91
N LEU A 255 -34.86 9.52 -8.61
CA LEU A 255 -35.46 8.43 -7.84
C LEU A 255 -36.80 8.86 -7.21
N VAL A 256 -37.67 9.42 -8.04
CA VAL A 256 -39.01 9.89 -7.69
C VAL A 256 -40.05 9.21 -8.59
N GLY A 257 -41.26 8.99 -8.08
CA GLY A 257 -42.31 8.24 -8.77
C GLY A 257 -42.70 6.97 -8.01
N LYS A 258 -43.35 6.03 -8.69
CA LYS A 258 -43.80 4.76 -8.09
C LYS A 258 -43.23 3.54 -8.81
N ASP A 259 -42.97 3.67 -10.10
CA ASP A 259 -42.57 2.57 -10.97
C ASP A 259 -41.05 2.38 -10.99
N ASN A 260 -40.55 1.81 -12.08
CA ASN A 260 -39.13 1.69 -12.38
C ASN A 260 -38.52 3.06 -12.71
N TYR A 261 -37.23 3.23 -12.45
CA TYR A 261 -36.53 4.49 -12.67
C TYR A 261 -35.72 4.43 -13.96
N GLN A 262 -36.19 5.15 -14.97
CA GLN A 262 -35.53 5.23 -16.26
C GLN A 262 -34.20 6.02 -16.15
N ASP A 263 -33.17 5.53 -16.82
CA ASP A 263 -31.95 6.32 -17.05
C ASP A 263 -32.23 7.45 -18.05
N GLN A 264 -32.13 8.70 -17.59
CA GLN A 264 -32.39 9.87 -18.43
C GLN A 264 -31.36 10.04 -19.56
N THR A 265 -30.21 9.35 -19.48
CA THR A 265 -29.23 9.36 -20.57
C THR A 265 -29.55 8.32 -21.66
N ASN A 266 -30.47 7.37 -21.39
CA ASN A 266 -30.78 6.21 -22.22
C ASN A 266 -29.54 5.38 -22.60
N GLN A 267 -28.51 5.37 -21.75
CA GLN A 267 -27.27 4.62 -21.98
C GLN A 267 -27.17 3.38 -21.09
N LEU A 268 -27.98 3.30 -20.03
CA LEU A 268 -28.04 2.18 -19.08
C LEU A 268 -29.47 1.62 -18.94
N PRO A 269 -29.62 0.37 -18.45
CA PRO A 269 -30.92 -0.19 -18.11
C PRO A 269 -31.61 0.61 -17.00
N ASP A 270 -32.94 0.53 -16.97
CA ASP A 270 -33.75 1.09 -15.90
C ASP A 270 -33.48 0.38 -14.57
N LEU A 271 -33.62 1.12 -13.46
CA LEU A 271 -33.58 0.54 -12.13
C LEU A 271 -34.98 0.04 -11.76
N ILE A 272 -35.08 -1.26 -11.47
CA ILE A 272 -36.34 -1.92 -11.10
C ILE A 272 -36.33 -2.31 -9.63
N TRP A 273 -37.50 -2.34 -9.00
CA TRP A 273 -37.64 -2.79 -7.62
C TRP A 273 -37.30 -4.27 -7.46
N GLN A 274 -36.64 -4.56 -6.34
CA GLN A 274 -36.36 -5.90 -5.84
C GLN A 274 -37.05 -6.03 -4.47
N GLY A 275 -37.72 -7.16 -4.26
CA GLY A 275 -38.54 -7.38 -3.07
C GLY A 275 -39.85 -6.59 -3.11
N ASN A 276 -40.22 -5.98 -1.97
CA ASN A 276 -41.49 -5.27 -1.83
C ASN A 276 -41.46 -3.90 -2.49
N GLN A 277 -42.40 -3.62 -3.39
CA GLN A 277 -42.54 -2.29 -3.98
C GLN A 277 -43.34 -1.37 -3.04
N PRO A 278 -42.91 -0.11 -2.85
CA PRO A 278 -43.66 0.85 -2.05
C PRO A 278 -45.06 1.12 -2.63
N GLN A 279 -46.06 1.15 -1.76
CA GLN A 279 -47.46 1.38 -2.15
C GLN A 279 -47.74 2.85 -2.50
N ASN A 280 -47.03 3.78 -1.84
CA ASN A 280 -47.19 5.22 -2.00
C ASN A 280 -46.22 5.78 -3.04
N GLN A 281 -46.62 6.90 -3.66
CA GLN A 281 -45.75 7.64 -4.58
C GLN A 281 -44.56 8.24 -3.82
N ILE A 282 -43.36 8.06 -4.37
CA ILE A 282 -42.12 8.61 -3.84
C ILE A 282 -41.91 10.01 -4.41
N THR A 283 -41.76 11.00 -3.53
CA THR A 283 -41.61 12.42 -3.92
C THR A 283 -40.21 12.98 -3.65
N THR A 284 -39.45 12.37 -2.75
CA THR A 284 -38.14 12.87 -2.30
C THR A 284 -36.97 11.94 -2.60
N GLY A 285 -37.21 10.65 -2.79
CA GLY A 285 -36.17 9.64 -3.03
C GLY A 285 -36.62 8.24 -2.63
N VAL A 286 -36.03 7.21 -3.24
CA VAL A 286 -36.33 5.81 -2.88
C VAL A 286 -35.94 5.55 -1.43
N ASN A 287 -36.89 5.12 -0.61
CA ASN A 287 -36.61 4.62 0.73
C ASN A 287 -36.30 3.13 0.62
N VAL A 288 -35.05 2.75 0.87
CA VAL A 288 -34.54 1.39 0.73
C VAL A 288 -34.38 0.75 2.11
N THR A 289 -34.65 -0.56 2.17
CA THR A 289 -34.64 -1.37 3.39
C THR A 289 -34.09 -2.77 3.09
N SER A 290 -34.09 -3.67 4.08
CA SER A 290 -33.72 -5.07 3.84
C SER A 290 -34.59 -5.78 2.81
N ASP A 291 -35.86 -5.38 2.72
CA ASP A 291 -36.88 -6.10 1.95
C ASP A 291 -37.24 -5.36 0.65
N SER A 292 -36.61 -4.21 0.39
CA SER A 292 -36.95 -3.34 -0.74
C SER A 292 -35.74 -2.52 -1.17
N TRP A 293 -35.23 -2.78 -2.36
CA TRP A 293 -34.12 -2.05 -2.98
C TRP A 293 -34.31 -1.99 -4.50
N VAL A 294 -33.43 -1.31 -5.24
CA VAL A 294 -33.54 -1.24 -6.71
C VAL A 294 -32.26 -1.70 -7.40
N SER A 295 -32.40 -2.34 -8.55
CA SER A 295 -31.29 -2.91 -9.33
C SER A 295 -31.58 -2.81 -10.82
N THR A 296 -30.54 -2.73 -11.65
CA THR A 296 -30.69 -3.02 -13.08
C THR A 296 -31.04 -4.50 -13.28
N PRO A 297 -31.99 -4.85 -14.17
CA PRO A 297 -32.36 -6.24 -14.44
C PRO A 297 -31.31 -7.00 -15.25
N THR A 298 -30.43 -6.27 -15.93
CA THR A 298 -29.30 -6.79 -16.69
C THR A 298 -28.02 -6.07 -16.27
N PRO A 299 -26.84 -6.61 -16.59
CA PRO A 299 -25.59 -5.95 -16.32
C PRO A 299 -25.50 -4.54 -16.93
N ALA A 300 -24.94 -3.59 -16.17
CA ALA A 300 -24.66 -2.25 -16.66
C ALA A 300 -23.36 -2.23 -17.50
N THR A 301 -23.31 -3.07 -18.55
CA THR A 301 -22.11 -3.32 -19.37
C THR A 301 -21.51 -2.04 -19.94
N ASN A 302 -22.35 -1.16 -20.46
CA ASN A 302 -21.90 0.10 -21.07
C ASN A 302 -21.21 1.03 -20.05
N LEU A 303 -21.72 1.06 -18.80
CA LEU A 303 -21.07 1.79 -17.70
C LEU A 303 -19.66 1.26 -17.46
N ALA A 304 -19.51 -0.05 -17.26
CA ALA A 304 -18.20 -0.67 -17.03
C ALA A 304 -17.23 -0.44 -18.19
N GLN A 305 -17.68 -0.62 -19.44
CA GLN A 305 -16.84 -0.41 -20.62
C GLN A 305 -16.35 1.04 -20.70
N LYS A 306 -17.25 2.01 -20.51
CA LYS A 306 -16.90 3.43 -20.60
C LYS A 306 -15.93 3.84 -19.50
N LEU A 307 -16.18 3.43 -18.26
CA LEU A 307 -15.30 3.76 -17.13
C LEU A 307 -13.95 3.04 -17.22
N ARG A 308 -13.91 1.82 -17.77
CA ARG A 308 -12.65 1.13 -18.07
C ARG A 308 -11.82 1.88 -19.13
N GLN A 309 -12.47 2.38 -20.18
CA GLN A 309 -11.80 3.11 -21.26
C GLN A 309 -11.23 4.45 -20.81
N THR A 310 -11.98 5.21 -20.00
CA THR A 310 -11.52 6.52 -19.53
C THR A 310 -10.59 6.39 -18.32
N SER A 311 -10.74 5.33 -17.53
CA SER A 311 -10.06 5.12 -16.24
C SER A 311 -10.22 6.29 -15.26
N GLN A 312 -11.37 6.96 -15.34
CA GLN A 312 -11.77 8.05 -14.47
C GLN A 312 -13.29 8.16 -14.44
N PHE A 313 -13.84 8.67 -13.33
CA PHE A 313 -15.28 8.87 -13.20
C PHE A 313 -15.63 9.92 -12.15
N THR A 314 -16.88 10.37 -12.20
CA THR A 314 -17.54 11.11 -11.13
C THR A 314 -18.87 10.44 -10.81
N ILE A 315 -19.17 10.24 -9.52
CA ILE A 315 -20.48 9.81 -9.01
C ILE A 315 -21.02 10.95 -8.17
N SER A 316 -22.28 11.35 -8.37
CA SER A 316 -22.96 12.22 -7.42
C SER A 316 -24.35 11.72 -7.07
N THR A 317 -24.68 11.85 -5.80
CA THR A 317 -25.91 11.31 -5.21
C THR A 317 -26.29 12.14 -3.98
N ILE A 318 -27.59 12.18 -3.69
CA ILE A 318 -28.11 12.73 -2.43
C ILE A 318 -28.70 11.58 -1.63
N VAL A 319 -28.22 11.42 -0.41
CA VAL A 319 -28.59 10.30 0.47
C VAL A 319 -28.89 10.77 1.89
N ALA A 320 -29.81 10.10 2.58
CA ALA A 320 -30.09 10.31 4.00
C ALA A 320 -30.15 8.96 4.70
N THR A 321 -29.33 8.74 5.73
CA THR A 321 -29.39 7.49 6.51
C THR A 321 -30.67 7.46 7.34
N ALA A 322 -31.32 6.30 7.44
CA ALA A 322 -32.42 6.11 8.40
C ALA A 322 -31.90 5.79 9.80
N ASN A 323 -30.67 5.26 9.91
CA ASN A 323 -30.08 4.80 11.17
C ASN A 323 -28.56 5.08 11.17
N PRO A 324 -28.10 6.12 11.91
CA PRO A 324 -26.69 6.44 12.09
C PRO A 324 -25.86 5.34 12.77
N GLN A 325 -26.50 4.42 13.49
CA GLN A 325 -25.87 3.31 14.22
C GLN A 325 -25.91 1.98 13.45
N GLN A 326 -26.36 1.96 12.20
CA GLN A 326 -26.45 0.71 11.42
C GLN A 326 -25.06 0.07 11.21
N VAL A 327 -24.97 -1.23 11.49
CA VAL A 327 -23.74 -2.01 11.30
C VAL A 327 -23.60 -2.40 9.84
N GLY A 328 -22.46 -2.08 9.25
CA GLY A 328 -22.23 -2.25 7.82
C GLY A 328 -20.93 -2.98 7.46
N PRO A 329 -20.40 -2.77 6.24
CA PRO A 329 -20.84 -1.76 5.28
C PRO A 329 -22.16 -2.14 4.59
N GLY A 330 -23.26 -1.45 4.94
CA GLY A 330 -24.52 -1.50 4.21
C GLY A 330 -24.36 -0.80 2.86
N ARG A 331 -24.90 -1.37 1.78
CA ARG A 331 -24.67 -0.90 0.41
C ARG A 331 -25.62 0.24 0.04
N ILE A 332 -25.09 1.45 -0.11
CA ILE A 332 -25.86 2.59 -0.61
C ILE A 332 -25.95 2.51 -2.13
N ILE A 333 -24.81 2.44 -2.81
CA ILE A 333 -24.70 2.24 -4.25
C ILE A 333 -23.60 1.22 -4.48
N THR A 334 -23.88 0.15 -5.21
CA THR A 334 -22.90 -0.88 -5.50
C THR A 334 -22.97 -1.33 -6.95
N PHE A 335 -21.80 -1.59 -7.52
CA PHE A 335 -21.65 -2.10 -8.88
C PHE A 335 -20.89 -3.43 -8.78
N SER A 336 -21.63 -4.49 -8.47
CA SER A 336 -21.10 -5.76 -7.97
C SER A 336 -22.03 -6.92 -8.29
N SER A 337 -21.49 -8.14 -8.38
CA SER A 337 -22.28 -9.37 -8.44
C SER A 337 -22.66 -9.90 -7.07
N ASP A 338 -21.80 -9.69 -6.06
CA ASP A 338 -21.92 -10.28 -4.74
C ASP A 338 -20.99 -9.54 -3.72
N PRO A 339 -21.02 -9.89 -2.42
CA PRO A 339 -20.21 -9.22 -1.40
C PRO A 339 -18.70 -9.40 -1.53
N PHE A 340 -18.21 -10.22 -2.46
CA PHE A 340 -16.80 -10.55 -2.67
C PHE A 340 -16.27 -10.10 -4.04
N GLN A 341 -17.15 -9.68 -4.96
CA GLN A 341 -16.79 -9.26 -6.31
C GLN A 341 -17.49 -7.96 -6.68
N ARG A 342 -16.70 -6.89 -6.91
CA ARG A 342 -17.24 -5.55 -7.17
C ARG A 342 -16.35 -4.73 -8.09
N ASN A 343 -16.94 -3.80 -8.82
CA ASN A 343 -16.21 -2.67 -9.42
C ASN A 343 -16.07 -1.53 -8.41
N PHE A 344 -17.16 -1.15 -7.75
CA PHE A 344 -17.12 -0.23 -6.62
C PHE A 344 -18.29 -0.45 -5.66
N THR A 345 -18.14 0.06 -4.44
CA THR A 345 -19.22 0.16 -3.46
C THR A 345 -19.09 1.48 -2.71
N LEU A 346 -20.17 2.25 -2.67
CA LEU A 346 -20.43 3.28 -1.68
C LEU A 346 -21.33 2.68 -0.59
N GLY A 347 -20.89 2.74 0.66
CA GLY A 347 -21.61 2.15 1.79
C GLY A 347 -21.47 2.92 3.09
N GLN A 348 -22.21 2.47 4.10
CA GLN A 348 -22.21 3.03 5.44
C GLN A 348 -21.85 1.95 6.47
N HIS A 349 -20.97 2.26 7.42
CA HIS A 349 -20.71 1.46 8.62
C HIS A 349 -20.72 2.38 9.85
N TYR A 350 -21.76 2.30 10.69
CA TYR A 350 -22.07 3.32 11.70
C TYR A 350 -22.13 4.73 11.05
N SER A 351 -21.48 5.74 11.66
CA SER A 351 -21.39 7.08 11.08
C SER A 351 -20.43 7.21 9.89
N TYR A 352 -19.79 6.11 9.48
CA TYR A 352 -18.67 6.13 8.54
C TYR A 352 -19.20 5.92 7.14
N LEU A 353 -18.77 6.77 6.20
CA LEU A 353 -18.88 6.47 4.79
C LEU A 353 -17.69 5.61 4.38
N VAL A 354 -17.97 4.50 3.71
CA VAL A 354 -16.97 3.57 3.19
C VAL A 354 -17.10 3.53 1.67
N PHE A 355 -16.02 3.82 0.97
CA PHE A 355 -15.94 3.63 -0.48
C PHE A 355 -14.85 2.62 -0.83
N ARG A 356 -15.24 1.56 -1.53
CA ARG A 356 -14.35 0.54 -2.09
C ARG A 356 -14.32 0.66 -3.58
N LEU A 357 -13.13 0.50 -4.15
CA LEU A 357 -12.88 0.63 -5.57
C LEU A 357 -12.01 -0.54 -6.01
N ARG A 358 -12.37 -1.20 -7.11
CA ARG A 358 -11.56 -2.22 -7.76
C ARG A 358 -10.59 -1.58 -8.73
N THR A 359 -9.35 -2.00 -8.60
CA THR A 359 -8.19 -1.76 -9.46
C THR A 359 -7.30 -3.00 -9.36
N PRO A 360 -6.33 -3.22 -10.26
CA PRO A 360 -5.38 -4.32 -10.12
C PRO A 360 -4.69 -4.42 -8.75
N ILE A 361 -4.53 -3.31 -8.02
CA ILE A 361 -3.84 -3.26 -6.71
C ILE A 361 -4.76 -3.34 -5.50
N THR A 362 -6.05 -3.03 -5.66
CA THR A 362 -7.03 -3.08 -4.56
C THR A 362 -7.75 -4.43 -4.52
N GLY A 363 -7.48 -5.27 -5.52
CA GLY A 363 -8.04 -6.60 -5.69
C GLY A 363 -9.44 -6.56 -6.32
N GLU A 364 -9.91 -7.74 -6.70
CA GLU A 364 -11.20 -7.95 -7.35
C GLU A 364 -12.40 -7.54 -6.46
N ASN A 365 -12.18 -7.51 -5.14
CA ASN A 365 -13.14 -7.07 -4.14
C ASN A 365 -12.94 -5.60 -3.68
N GLY A 366 -11.90 -4.91 -4.16
CA GLY A 366 -11.58 -3.53 -3.75
C GLY A 366 -11.32 -3.37 -2.24
N MET A 367 -10.87 -4.41 -1.55
CA MET A 367 -10.71 -4.41 -0.08
C MET A 367 -9.35 -3.94 0.40
N TYR A 368 -8.29 -4.05 -0.42
CA TYR A 368 -6.93 -3.78 0.09
C TYR A 368 -6.69 -2.30 0.39
N THR A 369 -7.38 -1.38 -0.30
CA THR A 369 -7.36 0.06 0.00
C THR A 369 -8.70 0.69 -0.34
N GLY A 370 -9.38 1.28 0.64
CA GLY A 370 -10.66 1.98 0.48
C GLY A 370 -10.69 3.28 1.28
N LEU A 371 -11.56 4.21 0.90
CA LEU A 371 -11.76 5.47 1.59
C LEU A 371 -12.77 5.26 2.73
N SER A 372 -12.41 5.66 3.94
CA SER A 372 -13.30 5.60 5.11
C SER A 372 -13.31 6.95 5.82
N VAL A 373 -14.47 7.61 5.85
CA VAL A 373 -14.65 8.95 6.39
C VAL A 373 -15.66 8.93 7.53
N ARG A 374 -15.24 9.42 8.71
CA ARG A 374 -16.06 9.44 9.93
C ARG A 374 -17.03 10.61 9.93
N GLY A 375 -18.17 10.43 10.60
CA GLY A 375 -19.10 11.52 10.89
C GLY A 375 -19.92 12.01 9.69
N ILE A 376 -19.90 11.27 8.57
CA ILE A 376 -20.75 11.55 7.42
C ILE A 376 -22.20 11.26 7.80
N PHE A 377 -22.48 10.04 8.26
CA PHE A 377 -23.82 9.59 8.62
C PHE A 377 -24.08 9.73 10.12
N LYS A 378 -23.94 10.95 10.67
CA LYS A 378 -24.09 11.23 12.11
C LYS A 378 -25.54 11.48 12.54
N ASP A 379 -26.38 11.87 11.60
CA ASP A 379 -27.79 12.19 11.76
C ASP A 379 -28.54 11.78 10.48
N ASN A 380 -29.86 12.00 10.46
CA ASN A 380 -30.72 11.60 9.36
C ASN A 380 -30.91 12.71 8.31
N GLN A 381 -30.03 13.73 8.30
CA GLN A 381 -30.15 14.81 7.32
C GLN A 381 -29.70 14.35 5.93
N PRO A 382 -30.29 14.89 4.85
CA PRO A 382 -29.81 14.66 3.50
C PRO A 382 -28.39 15.19 3.30
N ILE A 383 -27.57 14.41 2.60
CA ILE A 383 -26.17 14.72 2.30
C ILE A 383 -25.97 14.60 0.79
N HIS A 384 -25.46 15.66 0.17
CA HIS A 384 -25.03 15.63 -1.23
C HIS A 384 -23.56 15.18 -1.28
N LEU A 385 -23.33 14.01 -1.87
CA LEU A 385 -22.01 13.43 -2.04
C LEU A 385 -21.60 13.56 -3.50
N ILE A 386 -20.36 14.00 -3.74
CA ILE A 386 -19.73 13.95 -5.06
C ILE A 386 -18.40 13.24 -4.92
N LEU A 387 -18.19 12.16 -5.67
CA LEU A 387 -16.98 11.36 -5.62
C LEU A 387 -16.32 11.35 -7.00
N THR A 388 -15.07 11.76 -7.08
CA THR A 388 -14.28 11.76 -8.32
C THR A 388 -13.11 10.80 -8.20
N TYR A 389 -12.83 10.06 -9.25
CA TYR A 389 -11.63 9.24 -9.37
C TYR A 389 -10.90 9.53 -10.67
N LYS A 390 -9.58 9.76 -10.60
CA LYS A 390 -8.70 9.85 -11.77
C LYS A 390 -7.32 9.33 -11.44
N HIS A 391 -6.82 8.42 -12.27
CA HIS A 391 -5.51 7.78 -12.14
C HIS A 391 -5.31 7.07 -10.80
N SER A 392 -4.92 7.78 -9.75
CA SER A 392 -4.67 7.29 -8.40
C SER A 392 -5.43 8.07 -7.32
N LEU A 393 -6.16 9.12 -7.71
CA LEU A 393 -6.68 10.10 -6.77
C LEU A 393 -8.20 10.00 -6.66
N LEU A 394 -8.63 9.55 -5.49
CA LEU A 394 -10.03 9.47 -5.10
C LEU A 394 -10.36 10.67 -4.20
N ARG A 395 -11.32 11.50 -4.62
CA ARG A 395 -11.82 12.62 -3.81
C ARG A 395 -13.29 12.44 -3.52
N LEU A 396 -13.70 12.73 -2.30
CA LEU A 396 -15.08 12.76 -1.86
C LEU A 396 -15.39 14.16 -1.32
N TYR A 397 -16.33 14.84 -1.95
CA TYR A 397 -16.89 16.11 -1.52
C TYR A 397 -18.22 15.88 -0.81
N VAL A 398 -18.45 16.61 0.28
CA VAL A 398 -19.60 16.42 1.15
C VAL A 398 -20.30 17.76 1.39
N ASN A 399 -21.49 17.93 0.81
CA ASN A 399 -22.36 19.12 0.86
C ASN A 399 -21.77 20.42 0.28
N SER A 400 -20.46 20.50 0.07
CA SER A 400 -19.77 21.72 -0.36
C SER A 400 -18.44 21.37 -1.05
N PRO A 401 -17.95 22.20 -1.98
CA PRO A 401 -16.66 21.98 -2.64
C PRO A 401 -15.47 22.10 -1.66
N GLU A 402 -15.61 22.82 -0.54
CA GLU A 402 -14.55 23.00 0.45
C GLU A 402 -14.38 21.78 1.38
N ASN A 403 -15.45 21.01 1.59
CA ASN A 403 -15.41 19.83 2.45
C ASN A 403 -15.02 18.58 1.66
N VAL A 404 -13.71 18.43 1.45
CA VAL A 404 -13.12 17.36 0.63
C VAL A 404 -12.30 16.36 1.45
N HIS A 405 -12.48 15.08 1.17
CA HIS A 405 -11.68 13.98 1.69
C HIS A 405 -10.94 13.30 0.55
N ILE A 406 -9.64 13.06 0.72
CA ILE A 406 -8.77 12.59 -0.35
C ILE A 406 -8.11 11.28 0.06
N LEU A 407 -8.13 10.30 -0.84
CA LEU A 407 -7.33 9.10 -0.79
C LEU A 407 -6.48 9.03 -2.05
N GLU A 408 -5.17 8.98 -1.88
CA GLU A 408 -4.22 8.82 -2.97
C GLU A 408 -3.66 7.39 -2.96
N LEU A 409 -3.84 6.66 -4.05
CA LEU A 409 -3.27 5.33 -4.28
C LEU A 409 -1.84 5.47 -4.81
N THR A 410 -0.98 6.10 -4.01
CA THR A 410 0.44 6.33 -4.35
C THR A 410 1.19 5.00 -4.53
N PRO A 411 2.17 4.87 -5.43
CA PRO A 411 3.02 3.68 -5.59
C PRO A 411 3.61 3.12 -4.29
N GLU A 412 3.88 3.96 -3.29
CA GLU A 412 4.36 3.61 -1.96
C GLU A 412 3.35 2.76 -1.20
N ILE A 413 2.12 3.27 -1.07
CA ILE A 413 0.99 2.55 -0.47
C ILE A 413 0.68 1.31 -1.32
N THR A 414 0.66 1.46 -2.64
CA THR A 414 0.35 0.40 -3.58
C THR A 414 1.31 -0.78 -3.50
N LEU A 415 2.63 -0.54 -3.55
CA LEU A 415 3.63 -1.61 -3.47
C LEU A 415 3.62 -2.27 -2.11
N PHE A 416 3.51 -1.48 -1.04
CA PHE A 416 3.43 -2.05 0.30
C PHE A 416 2.18 -2.90 0.47
N ARG A 417 1.01 -2.46 0.00
CA ARG A 417 -0.23 -3.24 0.04
C ARG A 417 -0.20 -4.45 -0.87
N TYR A 418 0.49 -4.36 -2.00
CA TYR A 418 0.70 -5.49 -2.88
C TYR A 418 1.58 -6.55 -2.21
N LEU A 419 2.73 -6.17 -1.64
CA LEU A 419 3.66 -7.09 -0.96
C LEU A 419 3.15 -7.57 0.41
N PHE A 420 2.30 -6.77 1.06
CA PHE A 420 1.74 -7.02 2.38
C PHE A 420 0.23 -6.72 2.33
N PRO A 421 -0.59 -7.60 1.73
CA PRO A 421 -2.02 -7.42 1.71
C PRO A 421 -2.54 -7.56 3.14
N PHE A 422 -2.99 -6.47 3.78
CA PHE A 422 -3.70 -6.59 5.07
C PHE A 422 -5.20 -6.64 4.75
N GLU A 423 -5.85 -7.76 5.03
CA GLU A 423 -7.30 -7.82 5.00
C GLU A 423 -7.86 -7.04 6.20
N GLY A 424 -8.85 -6.18 5.95
CA GLY A 424 -9.53 -5.41 6.98
C GLY A 424 -10.09 -4.08 6.50
N ASP A 425 -11.34 -3.81 6.89
CA ASP A 425 -12.17 -2.68 6.44
C ASP A 425 -11.66 -1.29 6.85
N ASN A 426 -10.65 -1.22 7.73
CA ASN A 426 -10.22 0.02 8.38
C ASN A 426 -8.71 0.20 8.29
N LEU A 427 -8.19 0.54 7.10
CA LEU A 427 -6.91 1.24 7.08
C LEU A 427 -7.14 2.67 7.56
N HIS A 428 -7.04 2.86 8.87
CA HIS A 428 -6.71 4.17 9.39
C HIS A 428 -5.29 4.46 8.91
N LEU A 429 -5.19 5.23 7.83
CA LEU A 429 -3.96 5.85 7.35
C LEU A 429 -3.46 6.82 8.42
N THR A 430 -2.98 6.28 9.53
CA THR A 430 -2.27 7.06 10.55
C THR A 430 -1.04 7.66 9.87
N LYS A 431 -0.69 8.89 10.24
CA LYS A 431 0.50 9.56 9.69
C LYS A 431 1.76 8.69 9.80
N LEU A 432 1.85 7.90 10.87
CA LEU A 432 2.94 6.95 11.08
C LEU A 432 2.93 5.79 10.07
N GLY A 433 1.78 5.16 9.82
CA GLY A 433 1.66 4.06 8.85
C GLY A 433 2.00 4.52 7.42
N LEU A 434 1.53 5.71 7.04
CA LEU A 434 1.89 6.35 5.77
C LEU A 434 3.41 6.58 5.65
N LEU A 435 4.03 7.12 6.70
CA LEU A 435 5.47 7.35 6.74
C LEU A 435 6.27 6.04 6.63
N VAL A 436 5.84 4.97 7.32
CA VAL A 436 6.50 3.66 7.25
C VAL A 436 6.44 3.10 5.82
N ASN A 437 5.26 3.09 5.18
CA ASN A 437 5.11 2.60 3.80
C ASN A 437 6.00 3.38 2.83
N LYS A 438 6.03 4.69 2.99
CA LYS A 438 6.88 5.61 2.22
C LYS A 438 8.36 5.26 2.38
N LEU A 439 8.85 5.16 3.62
CA LEU A 439 10.24 4.82 3.89
C LEU A 439 10.63 3.44 3.34
N MET A 440 9.74 2.45 3.43
CA MET A 440 9.99 1.11 2.87
C MET A 440 10.13 1.14 1.36
N TYR A 441 9.21 1.81 0.68
CA TYR A 441 9.26 1.98 -0.77
C TYR A 441 10.58 2.62 -1.20
N TYR A 442 10.96 3.76 -0.59
CA TYR A 442 12.22 4.41 -0.94
C TYR A 442 13.45 3.59 -0.54
N CYS A 443 13.44 2.89 0.60
CA CYS A 443 14.54 2.01 0.98
C CYS A 443 14.75 0.90 -0.06
N LEU A 444 13.67 0.30 -0.59
CA LEU A 444 13.77 -0.76 -1.59
C LEU A 444 14.55 -0.32 -2.83
N PHE A 445 14.37 0.91 -3.29
CA PHE A 445 15.02 1.42 -4.51
C PHE A 445 16.33 2.16 -4.25
N PHE A 446 16.41 2.99 -3.20
CA PHE A 446 17.52 3.90 -2.98
C PHE A 446 18.66 3.30 -2.15
N VAL A 447 18.41 2.24 -1.36
CA VAL A 447 19.51 1.49 -0.69
C VAL A 447 20.39 0.78 -1.73
N PRO A 448 19.86 -0.04 -2.66
CA PRO A 448 20.70 -0.68 -3.67
C PRO A 448 21.41 0.33 -4.57
N LEU A 449 20.73 1.43 -4.91
CA LEU A 449 21.32 2.54 -5.66
C LEU A 449 22.53 3.12 -4.92
N GLY A 450 22.38 3.45 -3.63
CA GLY A 450 23.48 3.93 -2.78
C GLY A 450 24.64 2.94 -2.67
N ILE A 451 24.37 1.63 -2.58
CA ILE A 451 25.39 0.57 -2.58
C ILE A 451 26.17 0.56 -3.90
N LEU A 452 25.48 0.57 -5.04
CA LEU A 452 26.11 0.56 -6.37
C LEU A 452 26.98 1.80 -6.59
N THR A 453 26.46 2.98 -6.25
CA THR A 453 27.23 4.23 -6.33
C THR A 453 28.46 4.19 -5.42
N ALA A 454 28.34 3.65 -4.20
CA ALA A 454 29.49 3.48 -3.30
C ALA A 454 30.53 2.53 -3.84
N LEU A 455 30.13 1.39 -4.42
CA LEU A 455 31.04 0.43 -5.04
C LEU A 455 31.83 1.08 -6.17
N ILE A 456 31.16 1.80 -7.08
CA ILE A 456 31.80 2.48 -8.21
C ILE A 456 32.81 3.52 -7.72
N ILE A 457 32.40 4.41 -6.81
CA ILE A 457 33.25 5.50 -6.30
C ILE A 457 34.45 4.95 -5.52
N THR A 458 34.27 3.85 -4.79
CA THR A 458 35.33 3.30 -3.93
C THR A 458 36.33 2.45 -4.70
N LEU A 459 35.86 1.63 -5.65
CA LEU A 459 36.71 0.74 -6.44
C LEU A 459 37.41 1.45 -7.60
N PHE A 460 36.81 2.52 -8.11
CA PHE A 460 37.34 3.30 -9.23
C PHE A 460 37.46 4.79 -8.85
N PRO A 461 38.34 5.13 -7.90
CA PRO A 461 38.52 6.50 -7.45
C PRO A 461 38.91 7.40 -8.64
N ALA A 462 38.20 8.51 -8.77
CA ALA A 462 38.38 9.49 -9.83
C ALA A 462 38.56 10.90 -9.24
N ARG A 463 38.80 11.89 -10.11
CA ARG A 463 38.82 13.31 -9.70
C ARG A 463 37.48 13.69 -9.05
N LEU A 464 37.51 14.65 -8.13
CA LEU A 464 36.33 15.12 -7.40
C LEU A 464 35.14 15.45 -8.32
N SER A 465 35.40 16.07 -9.47
CA SER A 465 34.36 16.37 -10.48
C SER A 465 33.61 15.14 -10.98
N TRP A 466 34.31 14.03 -11.22
CA TRP A 466 33.69 12.76 -11.62
C TRP A 466 32.88 12.12 -10.50
N THR A 467 33.34 12.24 -9.25
CA THR A 467 32.58 11.77 -8.08
C THR A 467 31.28 12.56 -7.92
N ILE A 468 31.32 13.89 -8.13
CA ILE A 468 30.12 14.75 -8.10
C ILE A 468 29.17 14.35 -9.23
N LEU A 469 29.66 14.16 -10.46
CA LEU A 469 28.83 13.73 -11.59
C LEU A 469 28.17 12.37 -11.34
N LEU A 470 28.91 11.40 -10.77
CA LEU A 470 28.36 10.09 -10.40
C LEU A 470 27.33 10.18 -9.28
N PHE A 471 27.52 11.08 -8.31
CA PHE A 471 26.52 11.33 -7.28
C PHE A 471 25.24 11.92 -7.88
N ILE A 472 25.37 12.93 -8.74
CA ILE A 472 24.21 13.56 -9.39
C ILE A 472 23.49 12.54 -10.29
N GLY A 473 24.21 11.92 -11.22
CA GLY A 473 23.62 10.96 -12.16
C GLY A 473 23.18 9.65 -11.53
N GLY A 474 23.84 9.22 -10.46
CA GLY A 474 23.56 7.95 -9.79
C GLY A 474 22.55 8.05 -8.65
N ILE A 475 22.30 9.22 -8.07
CA ILE A 475 21.37 9.38 -6.93
C ILE A 475 20.33 10.47 -7.21
N VAL A 476 20.77 11.70 -7.51
CA VAL A 476 19.85 12.85 -7.62
C VAL A 476 18.93 12.74 -8.83
N VAL A 477 19.46 12.38 -10.00
CA VAL A 477 18.68 12.23 -11.23
C VAL A 477 17.65 11.08 -11.10
N PRO A 478 18.01 9.86 -10.63
CA PRO A 478 17.02 8.82 -10.38
C PRO A 478 15.94 9.21 -9.38
N ALA A 479 16.28 9.95 -8.32
CA ALA A 479 15.32 10.46 -7.35
C ALA A 479 14.32 11.43 -8.00
N LEU A 480 14.81 12.38 -8.81
CA LEU A 480 13.98 13.33 -9.54
C LEU A 480 13.10 12.63 -10.58
N LEU A 481 13.66 11.68 -11.34
CA LEU A 481 12.91 10.93 -12.37
C LEU A 481 11.77 10.13 -11.74
N LEU A 482 12.02 9.46 -10.62
CA LEU A 482 10.99 8.71 -9.91
C LEU A 482 9.88 9.65 -9.43
N GLU A 483 10.23 10.79 -8.84
CA GLU A 483 9.26 11.77 -8.34
C GLU A 483 8.37 12.32 -9.48
N LEU A 484 8.99 12.69 -10.61
CA LEU A 484 8.26 13.15 -11.80
C LEU A 484 7.33 12.07 -12.38
N LEU A 485 7.73 10.81 -12.30
CA LEU A 485 6.96 9.70 -12.82
C LEU A 485 5.73 9.41 -11.96
N ILE A 486 5.90 9.46 -10.63
CA ILE A 486 4.83 9.20 -9.67
C ILE A 486 3.86 10.39 -9.58
N ARG A 487 4.38 11.62 -9.54
CA ARG A 487 3.61 12.83 -9.19
C ARG A 487 3.61 13.92 -10.26
N GLY A 488 4.07 13.64 -11.48
CA GLY A 488 4.20 14.65 -12.54
C GLY A 488 2.92 15.47 -12.78
N GLU A 489 1.75 14.87 -12.66
CA GLU A 489 0.46 15.57 -12.81
C GLU A 489 0.04 16.40 -11.59
N TYR A 490 0.60 16.13 -10.41
CA TYR A 490 0.24 16.72 -9.12
C TYR A 490 1.30 17.67 -8.54
N GLY A 491 2.45 17.78 -9.20
CA GLY A 491 3.60 18.57 -8.76
C GLY A 491 4.60 17.78 -7.92
N LEU A 492 5.83 18.30 -7.87
CA LEU A 492 6.94 17.70 -7.13
C LEU A 492 6.76 17.88 -5.61
N GLU A 493 6.90 16.81 -4.84
CA GLU A 493 7.05 16.92 -3.38
C GLU A 493 8.52 16.91 -2.99
N ILE A 494 8.99 18.05 -2.48
CA ILE A 494 10.37 18.23 -2.02
C ILE A 494 10.72 17.24 -0.90
N GLU A 495 9.74 16.86 -0.07
CA GLU A 495 9.93 15.90 1.01
C GLU A 495 10.34 14.51 0.46
N ASN A 496 9.65 14.03 -0.56
CA ASN A 496 9.89 12.73 -1.23
C ASN A 496 11.28 12.70 -1.85
N LEU A 497 11.62 13.76 -2.58
CA LEU A 497 12.93 13.95 -3.18
C LEU A 497 14.04 13.99 -2.12
N SER A 498 13.80 14.68 -0.99
CA SER A 498 14.75 14.78 0.10
C SER A 498 14.98 13.43 0.79
N ILE A 499 13.91 12.67 1.05
CA ILE A 499 13.96 11.35 1.68
C ILE A 499 14.73 10.35 0.80
N SER A 500 14.41 10.28 -0.49
CA SER A 500 15.08 9.36 -1.43
C SER A 500 16.57 9.66 -1.58
N ILE A 501 16.94 10.93 -1.77
CA ILE A 501 18.34 11.36 -1.83
C ILE A 501 19.06 11.07 -0.50
N ALA A 502 18.42 11.34 0.64
CA ALA A 502 19.01 11.08 1.95
C ALA A 502 19.29 9.59 2.17
N ILE A 503 18.34 8.70 1.85
CA ILE A 503 18.50 7.24 1.99
C ILE A 503 19.68 6.74 1.15
N ALA A 504 19.73 7.10 -0.14
CA ALA A 504 20.82 6.68 -1.01
C ALA A 504 22.17 7.25 -0.57
N THR A 505 22.21 8.52 -0.17
CA THR A 505 23.45 9.20 0.27
C THR A 505 23.99 8.59 1.55
N ILE A 506 23.14 8.40 2.56
CA ILE A 506 23.54 7.77 3.83
C ILE A 506 24.05 6.36 3.57
N THR A 507 23.33 5.57 2.76
CA THR A 507 23.74 4.22 2.37
C THR A 507 25.10 4.25 1.68
N MET A 508 25.27 5.13 0.70
CA MET A 508 26.50 5.27 -0.06
C MET A 508 27.69 5.58 0.86
N LEU A 509 27.55 6.54 1.77
CA LEU A 509 28.59 6.93 2.70
C LEU A 509 28.95 5.79 3.67
N LEU A 510 27.96 5.08 4.21
CA LEU A 510 28.17 3.95 5.12
C LEU A 510 28.90 2.80 4.43
N VAL A 511 28.45 2.41 3.23
CA VAL A 511 29.05 1.34 2.42
C VAL A 511 30.48 1.72 2.01
N ARG A 512 30.70 2.94 1.50
CA ARG A 512 32.02 3.44 1.10
C ARG A 512 33.01 3.39 2.26
N ASN A 513 32.61 3.87 3.44
CA ASN A 513 33.49 3.85 4.61
C ASN A 513 33.92 2.41 4.97
N ARG A 514 32.99 1.46 4.91
CA ARG A 514 33.28 0.03 5.17
C ARG A 514 34.18 -0.59 4.10
N LEU A 515 33.93 -0.30 2.83
CA LEU A 515 34.74 -0.81 1.71
C LEU A 515 36.18 -0.30 1.79
N ILE A 516 36.39 0.97 2.14
CA ILE A 516 37.73 1.55 2.32
C ILE A 516 38.50 0.77 3.41
N VAL A 517 37.87 0.55 4.57
CA VAL A 517 38.49 -0.23 5.67
C VAL A 517 38.85 -1.65 5.21
N TRP A 518 37.96 -2.30 4.45
CA TRP A 518 38.21 -3.62 3.90
C TRP A 518 39.40 -3.63 2.94
N LEU A 519 39.44 -2.72 1.96
CA LEU A 519 40.54 -2.65 0.98
C LEU A 519 41.90 -2.46 1.66
N HIS A 520 41.98 -1.58 2.66
CA HIS A 520 43.20 -1.38 3.45
C HIS A 520 43.61 -2.63 4.23
N SER A 521 42.64 -3.37 4.79
CA SER A 521 42.92 -4.64 5.49
C SER A 521 43.38 -5.79 4.57
N THR A 522 43.24 -5.64 3.25
CA THR A 522 43.70 -6.63 2.26
C THR A 522 45.05 -6.30 1.63
N ALA A 523 45.49 -5.04 1.72
CA ALA A 523 46.79 -4.59 1.22
C ALA A 523 47.94 -4.86 2.22
N ASN A 524 47.61 -5.01 3.51
CA ASN A 524 48.47 -5.55 4.57
C ASN A 524 48.17 -7.04 4.77
#